data_AF-A0A2D4UME9-F1
#
_entry.id   AF-A0A2D4UME9-F1
#
_cell.length_a   1.000
_cell.length_b   1.000
_cell.length_c   1.000
_cell.angle_alpha   90.00
_cell.angle_beta   90.00
_cell.angle_gamma   90.00
#
_symmetry.space_group_name_H-M   'P 1'
#
loop_
_entity.id
_entity.type
_entity.pdbx_description
1 polymer ?
#
loop_
_entity_poly.entity_id
_entity_poly.type
_entity_poly.pdbx_seq_one_letter_code
_entity_poly.pdbx_strand_id
1 'polypeptide(L)'
;NIFINCILARPGVPIFVPSSAINSSRELSVISDVSCDPDSPYNPIPIYNTATSFANPVIRVTDKKTPLDVTAIDNLPSMLPVESSKDFAAQLLPTLFELKNINQGVWANAHEIYLKHL
;
A
#
# COMPACT_ATOMS: atom_id res chain seq x y z
N ASN A 1 -14.44 0.43 15.68
CA ASN A 1 -13.55 1.55 15.30
C ASN A 1 -12.58 1.13 14.21
N ILE A 2 -12.10 2.08 13.40
CA ILE A 2 -11.28 1.83 12.19
C ILE A 2 -9.91 2.50 12.36
N PHE A 3 -8.84 1.79 11.97
CA PHE A 3 -7.50 2.34 11.78
C PHE A 3 -7.13 2.26 10.28
N ILE A 4 -6.57 3.32 9.72
CA ILE A 4 -6.13 3.37 8.31
C ILE A 4 -4.65 3.73 8.30
N ASN A 5 -3.80 2.82 7.80
CA ASN A 5 -2.39 3.07 7.59
C ASN A 5 -2.13 3.50 6.15
N CYS A 6 -1.51 4.68 5.99
CA CYS A 6 -1.05 5.21 4.71
C CYS A 6 0.46 5.50 4.72
N ILE A 7 1.20 4.90 5.66
CA ILE A 7 2.65 5.04 5.75
C ILE A 7 3.30 3.83 5.10
N LEU A 8 4.05 4.07 4.01
CA LEU A 8 4.93 3.06 3.44
C LEU A 8 6.13 2.84 4.37
N ALA A 9 6.19 1.63 4.91
CA ALA A 9 7.13 1.24 5.94
C ALA A 9 8.58 1.24 5.43
N ARG A 10 9.51 1.68 6.29
CA ARG A 10 10.96 1.77 6.00
C ARG A 10 11.76 1.32 7.23
N PRO A 11 13.07 1.02 7.10
CA PRO A 11 13.90 0.70 8.26
C PRO A 11 13.73 1.74 9.39
N GLY A 12 13.41 1.27 10.59
CA GLY A 12 13.19 2.13 11.78
C GLY A 12 11.74 2.59 12.01
N VAL A 13 10.79 2.21 11.16
CA VAL A 13 9.36 2.46 11.40
C VAL A 13 8.90 1.77 12.70
N PRO A 14 8.14 2.44 13.58
CA PRO A 14 7.62 1.80 14.78
C PRO A 14 6.45 0.86 14.47
N ILE A 15 6.21 -0.11 15.35
CA ILE A 15 5.04 -0.98 15.29
C ILE A 15 3.83 -0.20 15.80
N PHE A 16 2.82 0.00 14.95
CA PHE A 16 1.58 0.70 15.32
C PHE A 16 0.59 -0.23 16.02
N VAL A 17 0.49 -1.47 15.54
CA VAL A 17 -0.44 -2.47 16.08
C VAL A 17 0.35 -3.75 16.39
N PRO A 18 0.83 -3.92 17.63
CA PRO A 18 1.54 -5.14 18.00
C PRO A 18 0.58 -6.33 18.09
N SER A 19 1.07 -7.56 17.92
CA SER A 19 0.24 -8.77 18.01
C SER A 19 -0.45 -8.93 19.37
N SER A 20 0.10 -8.33 20.43
CA SER A 20 -0.54 -8.28 21.76
C SER A 20 -1.88 -7.53 21.74
N ALA A 21 -2.10 -6.60 20.82
CA ALA A 21 -3.35 -5.86 20.65
C ALA A 21 -4.52 -6.76 20.21
N ILE A 22 -4.26 -7.94 19.63
CA ILE A 22 -5.30 -8.90 19.25
C ILE A 22 -6.12 -9.32 20.47
N ASN A 23 -5.46 -9.50 21.62
CA ASN A 23 -6.03 -10.00 22.86
C ASN A 23 -6.32 -8.92 23.92
N SER A 24 -6.05 -7.65 23.63
CA SER A 24 -6.34 -6.56 24.56
C SER A 24 -7.83 -6.22 24.59
N SER A 25 -8.26 -5.51 25.64
CA SER A 25 -9.57 -4.85 25.62
C SER A 25 -9.51 -3.69 24.61
N ARG A 26 -10.13 -3.87 23.45
CA ARG A 26 -10.07 -2.92 22.33
C ARG A 26 -11.44 -2.64 21.71
N GLU A 27 -11.55 -1.44 21.16
CA GLU A 27 -12.65 -1.03 20.28
C GLU A 27 -12.27 -1.08 18.79
N LEU A 28 -10.96 -1.17 18.49
CA LEU A 28 -10.45 -1.34 17.14
C LEU A 28 -11.00 -2.63 16.57
N SER A 29 -11.69 -2.56 15.43
CA SER A 29 -12.37 -3.70 14.81
C SER A 29 -12.01 -3.89 13.33
N VAL A 30 -11.50 -2.84 12.68
CA VAL A 30 -11.07 -2.89 11.28
C VAL A 30 -9.75 -2.14 11.13
N ILE A 31 -8.83 -2.72 10.37
CA ILE A 31 -7.59 -2.09 9.91
C ILE A 31 -7.61 -2.08 8.39
N SER A 32 -7.39 -0.90 7.80
CA SER A 32 -7.12 -0.77 6.37
C SER A 32 -5.68 -0.36 6.18
N ASP A 33 -4.86 -1.31 5.73
CA ASP A 33 -3.46 -1.06 5.42
C ASP A 33 -3.28 -0.77 3.94
N VAL A 34 -3.34 0.53 3.58
CA VAL A 34 -3.21 1.02 2.20
C VAL A 34 -1.78 0.87 1.69
N SER A 35 -0.81 0.91 2.59
CA SER A 35 0.61 0.80 2.30
C SER A 35 1.15 -0.61 2.53
N CYS A 36 0.28 -1.62 2.40
CA CYS A 36 0.66 -3.01 2.60
C CYS A 36 1.78 -3.42 1.63
N ASP A 37 2.86 -3.94 2.20
CA ASP A 37 3.95 -4.56 1.47
C ASP A 37 4.27 -5.88 2.21
N PRO A 38 3.64 -7.00 1.81
CA PRO A 38 3.79 -8.27 2.53
C PRO A 38 5.21 -8.84 2.43
N ASP A 39 6.02 -8.38 1.47
CA ASP A 39 7.40 -8.83 1.27
C ASP A 39 8.41 -7.98 2.08
N SER A 40 7.96 -6.88 2.70
CA SER A 40 8.80 -6.01 3.51
C SER A 40 9.01 -6.57 4.93
N PRO A 41 10.27 -6.66 5.42
CA PRO A 41 10.55 -7.03 6.81
C PRO A 41 10.15 -5.94 7.81
N TYR A 42 9.65 -4.79 7.34
CA TYR A 42 9.35 -3.60 8.15
C TYR A 42 7.85 -3.36 8.34
N ASN A 43 6.99 -4.38 8.18
CA ASN A 43 5.54 -4.23 8.35
C ASN A 43 5.19 -3.66 9.76
N PRO A 44 4.58 -2.45 9.84
CA PRO A 44 4.25 -1.81 11.12
C PRO A 44 3.02 -2.43 11.81
N ILE A 45 2.36 -3.38 11.16
CA ILE A 45 1.15 -4.08 11.63
C ILE A 45 1.35 -5.61 11.48
N PRO A 46 2.27 -6.24 12.26
CA PRO A 46 2.65 -7.65 12.12
C PRO A 46 1.60 -8.61 12.70
N ILE A 47 0.39 -8.58 12.14
CA ILE A 47 -0.76 -9.41 12.53
C ILE A 47 -1.43 -10.11 11.34
N TYR A 48 -0.90 -9.89 10.13
CA TYR A 48 -1.28 -10.54 8.88
C TYR A 48 -0.01 -10.74 8.03
N ASN A 49 -0.04 -11.67 7.06
CA ASN A 49 1.14 -12.08 6.29
C ASN A 49 0.90 -12.21 4.78
N THR A 50 -0.24 -11.76 4.26
CA THR A 50 -0.58 -11.87 2.84
C THR A 50 -1.48 -10.69 2.45
N ALA A 51 -1.27 -10.16 1.24
CA ALA A 51 -2.16 -9.16 0.66
C ALA A 51 -3.56 -9.76 0.41
N THR A 52 -4.60 -8.98 0.65
CA THR A 52 -5.98 -9.32 0.28
C THR A 52 -6.25 -8.97 -1.18
N SER A 53 -7.32 -9.49 -1.76
CA SER A 53 -7.74 -9.18 -3.14
C SER A 53 -9.17 -8.68 -3.19
N PHE A 54 -9.64 -8.13 -4.30
CA PHE A 54 -11.07 -7.75 -4.42
C PHE A 54 -12.03 -8.92 -4.23
N ALA A 55 -11.64 -10.14 -4.61
CA ALA A 55 -12.45 -11.35 -4.41
C ALA A 55 -12.49 -11.79 -2.94
N ASN A 56 -11.39 -11.58 -2.21
CA ASN A 56 -11.25 -11.89 -0.79
C ASN A 56 -10.64 -10.67 -0.07
N PRO A 57 -11.45 -9.62 0.21
CA PRO A 57 -10.94 -8.29 0.57
C PRO A 57 -10.52 -8.15 2.03
N VAL A 58 -10.78 -9.18 2.85
CA VAL A 58 -10.61 -9.12 4.29
C VAL A 58 -9.95 -10.40 4.79
N ILE A 59 -9.00 -10.24 5.72
CA ILE A 59 -8.50 -11.30 6.58
C ILE A 59 -9.08 -11.10 7.99
N ARG A 60 -9.74 -12.12 8.51
CA ARG A 60 -10.15 -12.18 9.92
C ARG A 60 -8.94 -12.54 10.78
N VAL A 61 -8.41 -11.59 11.53
CA VAL A 61 -7.27 -11.80 12.44
C VAL A 61 -7.72 -12.48 13.74
N THR A 62 -8.89 -12.10 14.26
CA THR A 62 -9.52 -12.79 15.39
C THR A 62 -11.01 -12.55 15.42
N ASP A 63 -11.76 -13.55 15.89
CA ASP A 63 -13.21 -13.60 16.01
C ASP A 63 -13.70 -13.60 17.48
N LYS A 64 -12.81 -13.24 18.42
CA LYS A 64 -13.15 -13.10 19.85
C LYS A 64 -14.15 -11.95 20.08
N LYS A 65 -14.40 -11.62 21.36
CA LYS A 65 -15.38 -10.62 21.82
C LYS A 65 -15.50 -9.37 20.93
N THR A 66 -14.38 -8.81 20.50
CA THR A 66 -14.33 -7.80 19.42
C THR A 66 -13.63 -8.44 18.23
N PRO A 67 -14.31 -8.71 17.10
CA PRO A 67 -13.62 -9.17 15.89
C PRO A 67 -12.58 -8.16 15.40
N LEU A 68 -11.53 -8.62 14.73
CA LEU A 68 -10.55 -7.76 14.05
C LEU A 68 -10.37 -8.23 12.62
N ASP A 69 -10.69 -7.33 11.70
CA ASP A 69 -10.58 -7.53 10.27
C ASP A 69 -9.49 -6.63 9.68
N VAL A 70 -8.68 -7.16 8.76
CA VAL A 70 -7.63 -6.43 8.04
C VAL A 70 -7.93 -6.44 6.55
N THR A 71 -7.85 -5.28 5.91
CA THR A 71 -7.77 -5.15 4.45
C THR A 71 -6.35 -4.71 4.07
N ALA A 72 -5.74 -5.39 3.11
CA ALA A 72 -4.40 -5.13 2.61
C ALA A 72 -4.36 -5.36 1.09
N ILE A 73 -5.22 -4.66 0.34
CA ILE A 73 -5.26 -4.72 -1.13
C ILE A 73 -4.21 -3.76 -1.66
N ASP A 74 -3.28 -4.25 -2.48
CA ASP A 74 -2.12 -3.49 -2.97
C ASP A 74 -2.44 -2.56 -4.16
N ASN A 75 -3.58 -2.78 -4.81
CA ASN A 75 -4.01 -2.05 -6.01
C ASN A 75 -5.33 -1.29 -5.82
N LEU A 76 -5.54 -0.72 -4.63
CA LEU A 76 -6.73 0.06 -4.25
C LEU A 76 -7.19 1.14 -5.26
N PRO A 77 -6.31 1.83 -6.03
CA PRO A 77 -6.78 2.75 -7.09
C PRO A 77 -7.71 2.09 -8.11
N SER A 78 -7.62 0.77 -8.28
CA SER A 78 -8.51 -0.01 -9.16
C SER A 78 -9.98 -0.03 -8.71
N MET A 79 -10.29 0.42 -7.48
CA MET A 79 -11.67 0.60 -7.00
C MET A 79 -12.40 1.76 -7.68
N LEU A 80 -11.66 2.78 -8.11
CA LEU A 80 -12.17 3.95 -8.84
C LEU A 80 -11.36 4.11 -10.13
N PRO A 81 -11.48 3.14 -11.07
CA PRO A 81 -10.54 3.02 -12.17
C PRO A 81 -10.59 4.22 -13.11
N VAL A 82 -11.76 4.85 -13.30
CA VAL A 82 -11.93 6.02 -14.17
C VAL A 82 -11.25 7.23 -13.57
N GLU A 83 -11.49 7.51 -12.29
CA GLU A 83 -10.95 8.65 -11.56
C GLU A 83 -9.44 8.52 -11.39
N SER A 84 -8.96 7.36 -10.94
CA SER A 84 -7.53 7.11 -10.78
C SER A 84 -6.78 7.16 -12.11
N SER A 85 -7.37 6.66 -13.20
CA SER A 85 -6.74 6.76 -14.52
C SER A 85 -6.67 8.21 -15.01
N LYS A 86 -7.73 9.01 -14.81
CA LYS A 86 -7.75 10.42 -15.20
C LYS A 86 -6.73 11.24 -14.42
N ASP A 87 -6.66 11.04 -13.11
CA ASP A 87 -5.72 11.74 -12.24
C ASP A 87 -4.27 11.40 -12.60
N PHE A 88 -3.94 10.11 -12.71
CA PHE A 88 -2.61 9.66 -13.12
C PHE A 88 -2.24 10.17 -14.52
N ALA A 89 -3.16 10.09 -15.50
CA ALA A 89 -2.90 10.57 -16.86
C ALA A 89 -2.65 12.09 -16.90
N ALA A 90 -3.39 12.87 -16.10
CA ALA A 90 -3.19 14.31 -16.01
C ALA A 90 -1.79 14.66 -15.47
N GLN A 91 -1.31 13.93 -14.46
CA GLN A 91 0.03 14.10 -13.90
C GLN A 91 1.14 13.61 -14.84
N LEU A 92 0.89 12.55 -15.62
CA LEU A 92 1.85 11.98 -16.56
C LEU A 92 1.95 12.78 -17.87
N LEU A 93 0.88 13.46 -18.29
CA LEU A 93 0.79 14.13 -19.60
C LEU A 93 1.94 15.11 -19.89
N PRO A 94 2.40 15.98 -18.96
CA PRO A 94 3.55 16.84 -19.20
C PRO A 94 4.83 16.06 -19.53
N THR A 95 5.07 14.94 -18.83
CA THR A 95 6.21 14.05 -19.08
C THR A 95 6.14 13.41 -20.47
N LEU A 96 4.95 13.05 -20.94
CA LEU A 96 4.76 12.48 -22.27
C LEU A 96 5.08 13.48 -23.39
N PHE A 97 4.80 14.78 -23.21
CA PHE A 97 5.17 15.80 -24.20
C PHE A 97 6.69 15.96 -24.36
N GLU A 98 7.47 15.57 -23.36
CA GLU A 98 8.94 15.59 -23.39
C GLU A 98 9.55 14.36 -24.09
N LEU A 99 8.74 13.42 -24.61
CA LEU A 99 9.25 12.25 -25.35
C LEU A 99 10.11 12.62 -26.57
N LYS A 100 9.85 13.75 -27.22
CA LYS A 100 10.69 14.28 -28.31
C LYS A 100 12.13 14.60 -27.85
N ASN A 101 12.32 14.77 -26.54
CA ASN A 101 13.59 15.04 -25.87
C ASN A 101 14.07 13.81 -25.08
N ILE A 102 13.87 12.59 -25.62
CA ILE A 102 14.07 11.31 -24.90
C ILE A 102 15.45 11.15 -24.24
N ASN A 103 16.49 11.76 -24.79
CA ASN A 103 17.86 11.71 -24.27
C ASN A 103 18.12 12.81 -23.21
N GLN A 104 17.08 13.46 -22.69
CA GLN A 104 17.18 14.54 -21.70
C GLN A 104 16.14 14.38 -20.58
N GLY A 105 16.33 15.11 -19.49
CA GLY A 105 15.37 15.22 -18.39
C GLY A 105 14.94 13.88 -17.79
N VAL A 106 13.64 13.75 -17.51
CA VAL A 106 13.05 12.57 -16.85
C VAL A 106 13.26 11.28 -17.63
N TRP A 107 13.28 11.33 -18.96
CA TRP A 107 13.47 10.16 -19.82
C TRP A 107 14.93 9.67 -19.80
N ALA A 108 15.91 10.59 -19.84
CA ALA A 108 17.32 10.23 -19.65
C ALA A 108 17.56 9.60 -18.28
N ASN A 109 17.04 10.22 -17.21
CA ASN A 109 17.16 9.69 -15.85
C ASN A 109 16.57 8.28 -15.75
N ALA A 110 15.39 8.04 -16.34
CA ALA A 110 14.77 6.72 -16.36
C ALA A 110 15.63 5.69 -17.13
N HIS A 111 16.23 6.08 -18.25
CA HIS A 111 17.11 5.23 -19.03
C HIS A 111 18.41 4.87 -18.26
N GLU A 112 19.00 5.82 -17.55
CA GLU A 112 20.17 5.55 -16.69
C GLU A 112 19.86 4.54 -15.58
N ILE A 113 18.69 4.67 -14.94
CA ILE A 113 18.24 3.69 -13.95
C ILE A 113 18.03 2.32 -14.58
N TYR A 114 17.46 2.24 -15.77
CA TYR A 114 17.33 0.98 -16.51
C TYR A 114 18.70 0.33 -16.78
N LEU A 115 19.66 1.09 -17.33
CA LEU A 115 21.00 0.59 -17.62
C LEU A 115 21.76 0.10 -16.37
N LYS A 116 21.50 0.70 -15.21
CA LYS A 116 22.08 0.27 -13.93
C LYS A 116 21.59 -1.11 -13.46
N HIS A 117 20.42 -1.55 -13.92
CA HIS A 117 19.78 -2.81 -13.49
C HIS A 117 19.69 -3.86 -14.61
N LEU A 118 20.33 -3.62 -15.76
CA LEU A 118 20.64 -4.66 -16.76
C LEU A 118 21.71 -5.62 -16.21
#